data_AF-A0A8J7ATP2-F1
#
_entry.id   AF-A0A8J7ATP2-F1
#
_cell.length_a   1.000
_cell.length_b   1.000
_cell.length_c   1.000
_cell.angle_alpha   90.00
_cell.angle_beta   90.00
_cell.angle_gamma   90.00
#
_symmetry.space_group_name_H-M   'P 1'
#
loop_
_entity.id
_entity.type
_entity.pdbx_description
1 polymer ?
#
loop_
_entity_poly.entity_id
_entity_poly.type
_entity_poly.pdbx_seq_one_letter_code
_entity_poly.pdbx_strand_id
1 'polypeptide(L)'
;MDERRLAEQFAQTGNLMDLCASEDWLKESAQVEADCGGRVEAGLALREYAARVGTPTIEQLQMVKLQSTLFSALRTWMESWQLGLSFETTYTEARRLIRSRLQHLSPEQQAWARRLLTDPEQNLASDQQSARSEAIALLGDILTQDDWQTLANTAAQGMASGVLQMRQLNIVSAKAS
;
A
#
# COMPACT_ATOMS: atom_id res chain seq x y z
N MET A 1 16.06 11.18 24.36
CA MET A 1 15.36 9.89 24.33
C MET A 1 15.99 8.94 25.35
N ASP A 2 15.21 8.55 26.36
CA ASP A 2 15.62 7.66 27.44
C ASP A 2 15.23 6.21 27.14
N GLU A 3 16.20 5.41 26.70
CA GLU A 3 16.06 3.99 26.30
C GLU A 3 15.42 3.13 27.40
N ARG A 4 15.57 3.54 28.66
CA ARG A 4 15.05 2.81 29.82
C ARG A 4 13.52 2.88 29.89
N ARG A 5 12.95 4.04 29.56
CA ARG A 5 11.51 4.31 29.61
C ARG A 5 10.74 3.51 28.56
N LEU A 6 11.33 3.31 27.37
CA LEU A 6 10.75 2.52 26.27
C LEU A 6 10.68 1.02 26.62
N ALA A 7 11.76 0.48 27.17
CA ALA A 7 11.83 -0.92 27.60
C ALA A 7 10.84 -1.20 28.75
N GLU A 8 10.70 -0.28 29.70
CA GLU A 8 9.75 -0.39 30.81
C GLU A 8 8.29 -0.38 30.33
N GLN A 9 7.93 0.48 29.39
CA GLN A 9 6.56 0.55 28.88
C GLN A 9 6.19 -0.67 28.03
N PHE A 10 7.10 -1.14 27.17
CA PHE A 10 6.87 -2.37 26.42
C PHE A 10 6.72 -3.58 27.34
N ALA A 11 7.50 -3.65 28.42
CA ALA A 11 7.36 -4.69 29.43
C ALA A 11 6.02 -4.64 30.17
N GLN A 12 5.42 -3.45 30.30
CA GLN A 12 4.13 -3.27 31.00
C GLN A 12 2.91 -3.52 30.13
N THR A 13 2.88 -2.99 28.89
CA THR A 13 1.67 -3.03 28.06
C THR A 13 1.80 -3.92 26.82
N GLY A 14 3.01 -4.35 26.48
CA GLY A 14 3.28 -5.08 25.24
C GLY A 14 3.02 -4.27 23.96
N ASN A 15 2.66 -2.99 24.08
CA ASN A 15 2.27 -2.12 22.98
C ASN A 15 3.00 -0.79 23.04
N LEU A 16 3.98 -0.61 22.14
CA LEU A 16 4.70 0.64 21.99
C LEU A 16 3.82 1.81 21.52
N MET A 17 2.65 1.55 20.92
CA MET A 17 1.74 2.60 20.45
C MET A 17 1.07 3.36 21.60
N ASP A 18 1.11 2.85 22.83
CA ASP A 18 0.55 3.53 24.00
C ASP A 18 1.36 4.80 24.35
N LEU A 19 2.63 4.88 23.94
CA LEU A 19 3.47 6.08 24.05
C LEU A 19 2.94 7.25 23.21
N CYS A 20 2.35 6.96 22.06
CA CYS A 20 1.79 7.98 21.17
C CYS A 20 0.58 8.70 21.79
N ALA A 21 -0.02 8.13 22.84
CA ALA A 21 -1.10 8.75 23.62
C ALA A 21 -0.59 9.48 24.88
N SER A 22 0.71 9.42 25.19
CA SER A 22 1.29 10.11 26.35
C SER A 22 1.57 11.58 26.04
N GLU A 23 1.04 12.47 26.89
CA GLU A 23 1.22 13.92 26.74
C GLU A 23 2.69 14.35 26.86
N ASP A 24 3.45 13.71 27.75
CA ASP A 24 4.89 13.98 27.91
C ASP A 24 5.67 13.57 26.65
N TRP A 25 5.28 12.45 26.04
CA TRP A 25 5.90 11.94 24.82
C TRP A 25 5.64 12.86 23.62
N LEU A 26 4.40 13.37 23.50
CA LEU A 26 4.03 14.33 22.46
C LEU A 26 4.81 15.65 22.59
N LYS A 27 5.08 16.11 23.82
CA LYS A 27 5.89 17.31 24.09
C LYS A 27 7.36 17.09 23.72
N GLU A 28 7.95 15.96 24.08
CA GLU A 28 9.34 15.62 23.70
C GLU A 28 9.46 15.47 22.18
N SER A 29 8.51 14.80 21.51
CA SER A 29 8.54 14.64 20.05
C SER A 29 8.41 15.98 19.33
N ALA A 30 7.52 16.87 19.79
CA ALA A 30 7.36 18.20 19.22
C ALA A 30 8.61 19.07 19.39
N GLN A 31 9.32 18.94 20.52
CA GLN A 31 10.60 19.63 20.73
C GLN A 31 11.69 19.12 19.76
N VAL A 32 11.77 17.81 19.56
CA VAL A 32 12.73 17.20 18.60
C VAL A 32 12.42 17.60 17.16
N GLU A 33 11.14 17.70 16.79
CA GLU A 33 10.71 18.23 15.48
C GLU A 33 11.16 19.68 15.27
N ALA A 34 11.03 20.52 16.31
CA ALA A 34 11.48 21.91 16.29
C ALA A 34 13.01 22.01 16.15
N ASP A 35 13.75 21.17 16.88
CA ASP A 35 15.21 21.17 16.87
C ASP A 35 15.81 20.63 15.56
N CYS A 36 15.12 19.71 14.88
CA CYS A 36 15.57 19.11 13.62
C CYS A 36 15.05 19.83 12.36
N GLY A 37 14.22 20.87 12.51
CA GLY A 37 13.72 21.69 11.40
C GLY A 37 12.85 20.92 10.39
N GLY A 38 12.22 19.82 10.82
CA GLY A 38 11.46 18.93 9.94
C GLY A 38 10.35 18.19 10.67
N ARG A 39 9.33 17.76 9.92
CA ARG A 39 8.18 17.01 10.44
C ARG A 39 8.55 15.54 10.63
N VAL A 40 8.49 15.04 11.86
CA VAL A 40 8.74 13.63 12.18
C VAL A 40 7.41 12.91 12.09
N GLU A 41 7.03 12.50 10.88
CA GLU A 41 5.81 11.70 10.67
C GLU A 41 5.98 10.24 11.18
N ALA A 42 4.97 9.39 10.92
CA ALA A 42 4.66 8.07 11.49
C ALA A 42 5.75 6.95 11.47
N GLY A 43 7.03 7.27 11.25
CA GLY A 43 8.15 6.34 11.25
C GLY A 43 9.00 6.31 12.52
N LEU A 44 8.80 7.22 13.49
CA LEU A 44 9.67 7.31 14.68
C LEU A 44 9.62 6.03 15.54
N ALA A 45 8.43 5.46 15.74
CA ALA A 45 8.24 4.19 16.46
C ALA A 45 8.77 2.96 15.70
N LEU A 46 9.08 3.10 14.41
CA LEU A 46 9.57 2.01 13.56
C LEU A 46 11.08 1.98 13.45
N ARG A 47 11.83 2.88 14.10
CA ARG A 47 13.30 2.91 14.02
C ARG A 47 13.94 1.63 14.54
N GLU A 48 13.48 1.09 15.68
CA GLU A 48 14.01 -0.17 16.22
C GLU A 48 13.57 -1.38 15.40
N TYR A 49 12.36 -1.35 14.84
CA TYR A 49 11.90 -2.35 13.89
C TYR A 49 12.77 -2.34 12.63
N ALA A 50 13.04 -1.17 12.05
CA ALA A 50 13.92 -0.99 10.91
C ALA A 50 15.37 -1.41 11.22
N ALA A 51 15.86 -1.15 12.44
CA ALA A 51 17.16 -1.63 12.90
C ALA A 51 17.22 -3.17 13.03
N ARG A 52 16.11 -3.81 13.46
CA ARG A 52 15.98 -5.27 13.58
C ARG A 52 15.78 -5.97 12.23
N VAL A 53 15.10 -5.35 11.28
CA VAL A 53 14.85 -5.89 9.93
C VAL A 53 16.14 -5.85 9.08
N GLY A 54 17.16 -5.13 9.55
CA GLY A 54 18.42 -4.95 8.83
C GLY A 54 18.28 -3.95 7.70
N THR A 55 19.41 -3.52 7.15
CA THR A 55 19.41 -2.65 5.96
C THR A 55 18.79 -3.41 4.80
N PRO A 56 17.72 -2.90 4.16
CA PRO A 56 17.13 -3.56 3.02
C PRO A 56 18.16 -3.68 1.90
N THR A 57 18.20 -4.85 1.27
CA THR A 57 19.02 -5.06 0.07
C THR A 57 18.56 -4.15 -1.06
N ILE A 58 19.46 -3.85 -2.00
CA ILE A 58 19.12 -3.07 -3.20
C ILE A 58 17.95 -3.71 -3.95
N GLU A 59 17.92 -5.05 -4.01
CA GLU A 59 16.83 -5.81 -4.63
C GLU A 59 15.49 -5.60 -3.93
N GLN A 60 15.46 -5.59 -2.59
CA GLN A 60 14.24 -5.31 -1.83
C GLN A 60 13.74 -3.88 -2.06
N LEU A 61 14.64 -2.90 -2.10
CA LEU A 61 14.28 -1.51 -2.40
C LEU A 61 13.73 -1.37 -3.84
N GLN A 62 14.35 -2.05 -4.80
CA GLN A 62 13.88 -2.11 -6.18
C GLN A 62 12.50 -2.75 -6.29
N MET A 63 12.26 -3.83 -5.54
CA MET A 63 10.95 -4.50 -5.50
C MET A 63 9.85 -3.62 -4.91
N VAL A 64 10.16 -2.86 -3.84
CA VAL A 64 9.22 -1.89 -3.26
C VAL A 64 8.91 -0.76 -4.26
N LYS A 65 9.93 -0.22 -4.93
CA LYS A 65 9.75 0.78 -5.98
C LYS A 65 8.87 0.24 -7.10
N LEU A 66 9.12 -0.98 -7.57
CA LEU A 66 8.34 -1.63 -8.62
C LEU A 66 6.88 -1.78 -8.22
N GLN A 67 6.62 -2.30 -7.01
CA GLN A 67 5.26 -2.44 -6.49
C GLN A 67 4.56 -1.08 -6.38
N SER A 68 5.25 -0.03 -5.94
CA SER A 68 4.68 1.32 -5.87
C SER A 68 4.27 1.84 -7.25
N THR A 69 5.15 1.71 -8.25
CA THR A 69 4.87 2.12 -9.63
C THR A 69 3.68 1.34 -10.21
N LEU A 70 3.68 0.01 -10.05
CA LEU A 70 2.62 -0.84 -10.58
C LEU A 70 1.28 -0.61 -9.88
N PHE A 71 1.24 -0.44 -8.56
CA PHE A 71 -0.01 -0.21 -7.84
C PHE A 71 -0.60 1.16 -8.12
N SER A 72 0.25 2.18 -8.30
CA SER A 72 -0.21 3.49 -8.75
C SER A 72 -0.86 3.38 -10.14
N ALA A 73 -0.17 2.77 -11.11
CA ALA A 73 -0.69 2.58 -12.47
C ALA A 73 -1.97 1.72 -12.49
N LEU A 74 -1.99 0.65 -11.70
CA LEU A 74 -3.14 -0.25 -11.53
C LEU A 74 -4.36 0.51 -11.02
N ARG A 75 -4.21 1.30 -9.95
CA ARG A 75 -5.32 2.05 -9.37
C ARG A 75 -5.96 2.94 -10.43
N THR A 76 -5.15 3.74 -11.10
CA THR A 76 -5.66 4.68 -12.09
C THR A 76 -6.17 3.99 -13.35
N TRP A 77 -5.69 2.78 -13.67
CA TRP A 77 -6.28 1.96 -14.73
C TRP A 77 -7.66 1.41 -14.31
N MET A 78 -7.79 0.86 -13.11
CA MET A 78 -9.03 0.31 -12.58
C MET A 78 -10.11 1.37 -12.36
N GLU A 79 -9.73 2.63 -12.13
CA GLU A 79 -10.68 3.75 -12.06
C GLU A 79 -11.49 3.89 -13.37
N SER A 80 -10.92 3.50 -14.51
CA SER A 80 -11.63 3.48 -15.80
C SER A 80 -12.61 2.32 -15.95
N TRP A 81 -12.57 1.30 -15.08
CA TRP A 81 -13.41 0.10 -15.20
C TRP A 81 -14.81 0.27 -14.59
N GLN A 82 -15.12 1.43 -14.01
CA GLN A 82 -16.45 1.77 -13.48
C GLN A 82 -16.97 0.77 -12.42
N LEU A 83 -16.09 0.26 -11.56
CA LEU A 83 -16.40 -0.76 -10.56
C LEU A 83 -17.31 -0.29 -9.41
N GLY A 84 -17.46 1.03 -9.22
CA GLY A 84 -18.31 1.62 -8.18
C GLY A 84 -18.00 1.06 -6.78
N LEU A 85 -19.03 0.53 -6.10
CA LEU A 85 -18.92 -0.01 -4.74
C LEU A 85 -17.95 -1.20 -4.61
N SER A 86 -17.64 -1.88 -5.72
CA SER A 86 -16.72 -3.02 -5.72
C SER A 86 -15.26 -2.62 -5.93
N PHE A 87 -14.96 -1.33 -6.09
CA PHE A 87 -13.62 -0.85 -6.41
C PHE A 87 -12.57 -1.30 -5.39
N GLU A 88 -12.77 -0.99 -4.10
CA GLU A 88 -11.77 -1.26 -3.06
C GLU A 88 -11.52 -2.76 -2.85
N THR A 89 -12.57 -3.59 -2.88
CA THR A 89 -12.44 -5.04 -2.75
C THR A 89 -11.69 -5.64 -3.94
N THR A 90 -12.04 -5.22 -5.15
CA THR A 90 -11.39 -5.69 -6.38
C THR A 90 -9.95 -5.20 -6.48
N TYR A 91 -9.68 -3.95 -6.10
CA TYR A 91 -8.33 -3.38 -6.08
C TYR A 91 -7.43 -4.08 -5.07
N THR A 92 -7.95 -4.40 -3.88
CA THR A 92 -7.23 -5.17 -2.87
C THR A 92 -6.84 -6.56 -3.40
N GLU A 93 -7.78 -7.23 -4.07
CA GLU A 93 -7.52 -8.54 -4.66
C GLU A 93 -6.51 -8.47 -5.82
N ALA A 94 -6.62 -7.45 -6.68
CA ALA A 94 -5.65 -7.21 -7.75
C ALA A 94 -4.22 -7.02 -7.20
N ARG A 95 -4.05 -6.24 -6.14
CA ARG A 95 -2.74 -6.09 -5.47
C ARG A 95 -2.21 -7.41 -4.92
N ARG A 96 -3.08 -8.26 -4.37
CA ARG A 96 -2.71 -9.59 -3.87
C ARG A 96 -2.19 -10.47 -5.00
N LEU A 97 -2.93 -10.55 -6.10
CA LEU A 97 -2.56 -11.34 -7.29
C LEU A 97 -1.23 -10.86 -7.88
N ILE A 98 -1.07 -9.54 -8.08
CA ILE A 98 0.17 -8.97 -8.61
C ILE A 98 1.37 -9.29 -7.73
N ARG A 99 1.27 -9.19 -6.39
CA ARG A 99 2.39 -9.57 -5.51
C ARG A 99 2.77 -11.03 -5.68
N SER A 100 1.78 -11.92 -5.82
CA SER A 100 2.03 -13.34 -6.07
C SER A 100 2.76 -13.57 -7.40
N ARG A 101 2.35 -12.85 -8.46
CA ARG A 101 2.94 -12.97 -9.80
C ARG A 101 4.35 -12.38 -9.87
N LEU A 102 4.60 -11.26 -9.18
CA LEU A 102 5.92 -10.63 -9.10
C LEU A 102 6.99 -11.53 -8.46
N GLN A 103 6.60 -12.52 -7.66
CA GLN A 103 7.52 -13.52 -7.11
C GLN A 103 7.95 -14.59 -8.13
N HIS A 104 7.25 -14.70 -9.27
CA HIS A 104 7.36 -15.80 -10.24
C HIS A 104 7.54 -15.28 -11.67
N LEU A 105 8.16 -14.12 -11.85
CA LEU A 105 8.35 -13.49 -13.16
C LEU A 105 9.26 -14.33 -14.06
N SER A 106 8.90 -14.44 -15.33
CA SER A 106 9.76 -15.00 -16.37
C SER A 106 11.01 -14.14 -16.58
N PRO A 107 12.10 -14.67 -17.17
CA PRO A 107 13.31 -13.88 -17.44
C PRO A 107 13.04 -12.63 -18.28
N GLU A 108 12.11 -12.71 -19.23
CA GLU A 108 11.67 -11.58 -20.06
C GLU A 108 10.96 -10.52 -19.21
N GLN A 109 10.02 -10.95 -18.36
CA GLN A 109 9.30 -10.06 -17.45
C GLN A 109 10.23 -9.42 -16.41
N GLN A 110 11.25 -10.13 -15.95
CA GLN A 110 12.28 -9.58 -15.05
C GLN A 110 13.10 -8.50 -15.75
N ALA A 111 13.51 -8.73 -16.99
CA ALA A 111 14.24 -7.74 -17.78
C ALA A 111 13.40 -6.48 -18.00
N TRP A 112 12.11 -6.67 -18.30
CA TRP A 112 11.16 -5.59 -18.47
C TRP A 112 10.95 -4.80 -17.15
N ALA A 113 10.75 -5.49 -16.03
CA ALA A 113 10.59 -4.86 -14.72
C ALA A 113 11.83 -4.06 -14.30
N ARG A 114 13.03 -4.56 -14.61
CA ARG A 114 14.28 -3.82 -14.41
C ARG A 114 14.33 -2.58 -15.28
N ARG A 115 13.92 -2.66 -16.54
CA ARG A 115 13.87 -1.50 -17.45
C ARG A 115 12.96 -0.40 -16.89
N LEU A 116 11.75 -0.78 -16.45
CA LEU A 116 10.81 0.13 -15.81
C LEU A 116 11.46 0.85 -14.61
N LEU A 117 12.25 0.14 -13.78
CA LEU A 117 12.92 0.70 -12.61
C LEU A 117 14.11 1.61 -12.91
N THR A 118 14.80 1.36 -14.03
CA THR A 118 16.06 2.03 -14.41
C THR A 118 15.82 3.35 -15.12
N ASP A 119 14.60 3.57 -15.62
CA ASP A 119 14.25 4.83 -16.29
C ASP A 119 14.34 6.02 -15.31
N PRO A 120 15.31 6.94 -15.49
CA PRO A 120 15.55 8.05 -14.58
C PRO A 120 14.46 9.13 -14.65
N GLU A 121 13.53 9.06 -15.61
CA GLU A 121 12.46 10.04 -15.80
C GLU A 121 11.30 9.91 -14.81
N GLN A 122 11.30 8.92 -13.91
CA GLN A 122 10.27 8.79 -12.86
C GLN A 122 10.24 9.95 -11.84
N ASN A 123 11.15 10.93 -11.94
CA ASN A 123 11.22 12.11 -11.07
C ASN A 123 10.67 13.42 -11.67
N LEU A 124 10.10 13.42 -12.88
CA LEU A 124 9.59 14.67 -13.47
C LEU A 124 8.14 14.54 -13.93
N ALA A 125 7.32 15.46 -13.44
CA ALA A 125 5.93 15.64 -13.85
C ALA A 125 5.87 15.95 -15.36
N SER A 126 5.03 15.18 -16.07
CA SER A 126 4.56 15.35 -17.47
C SER A 126 4.83 14.14 -18.39
N ASP A 127 5.88 13.33 -18.18
CA ASP A 127 6.13 12.11 -18.99
C ASP A 127 5.55 10.81 -18.39
N GLN A 128 4.66 10.95 -17.39
CA GLN A 128 4.03 9.80 -16.73
C GLN A 128 3.11 8.97 -17.63
N GLN A 129 2.73 9.45 -18.83
CA GLN A 129 1.84 8.72 -19.72
C GLN A 129 2.52 7.47 -20.32
N SER A 130 3.79 7.58 -20.74
CA SER A 130 4.55 6.47 -21.31
C SER A 130 4.85 5.42 -20.25
N ALA A 131 5.43 5.83 -19.12
CA ALA A 131 5.72 4.96 -17.97
C ALA A 131 4.46 4.27 -17.41
N ARG A 132 3.30 4.95 -17.42
CA ARG A 132 2.03 4.37 -17.01
C ARG A 132 1.49 3.38 -18.05
N SER A 133 1.61 3.69 -19.34
CA SER A 133 1.20 2.77 -20.40
C SER A 133 2.05 1.50 -20.41
N GLU A 134 3.35 1.63 -20.18
CA GLU A 134 4.26 0.51 -19.97
C GLU A 134 3.85 -0.28 -18.73
N ALA A 135 3.68 0.37 -17.57
CA ALA A 135 3.25 -0.32 -16.35
C ALA A 135 1.95 -1.10 -16.55
N ILE A 136 0.97 -0.54 -17.27
CA ILE A 136 -0.28 -1.24 -17.62
C ILE A 136 -0.02 -2.43 -18.55
N ALA A 137 0.89 -2.29 -19.53
CA ALA A 137 1.25 -3.39 -20.42
C ALA A 137 1.85 -4.57 -19.65
N LEU A 138 2.77 -4.32 -18.70
CA LEU A 138 3.27 -5.39 -17.83
C LEU A 138 2.17 -5.97 -16.95
N LEU A 139 1.30 -5.14 -16.38
CA LEU A 139 0.17 -5.66 -15.60
C LEU A 139 -0.70 -6.61 -16.44
N GLY A 140 -0.93 -6.29 -17.70
CA GLY A 140 -1.63 -7.15 -18.65
C GLY A 140 -0.89 -8.46 -18.95
N ASP A 141 0.45 -8.42 -19.00
CA ASP A 141 1.29 -9.59 -19.29
C ASP A 141 1.48 -10.53 -18.09
N ILE A 142 1.63 -9.99 -16.88
CA ILE A 142 1.86 -10.80 -15.67
C ILE A 142 0.57 -11.45 -15.13
N LEU A 143 -0.58 -10.87 -15.45
CA LEU A 143 -1.88 -11.39 -15.03
C LEU A 143 -2.37 -12.43 -16.03
N THR A 144 -2.60 -13.64 -15.52
CA THR A 144 -3.14 -14.75 -16.29
C THR A 144 -4.64 -14.63 -16.49
N GLN A 145 -5.20 -15.41 -17.42
CA GLN A 145 -6.65 -15.47 -17.61
C GLN A 145 -7.42 -15.85 -16.32
N ASP A 146 -6.86 -16.73 -15.49
CA ASP A 146 -7.45 -17.11 -14.21
C ASP A 146 -7.47 -15.96 -13.20
N ASP A 147 -6.43 -15.11 -13.22
CA ASP A 147 -6.37 -13.90 -12.39
C ASP A 147 -7.47 -12.91 -12.83
N TRP A 148 -7.63 -12.72 -14.14
CA TRP A 148 -8.70 -11.89 -14.71
C TRP A 148 -10.09 -12.40 -14.33
N GLN A 149 -10.31 -13.72 -14.39
CA GLN A 149 -11.56 -14.34 -13.95
C GLN A 149 -11.81 -14.13 -12.45
N THR A 150 -10.76 -14.24 -11.63
CA THR A 150 -10.83 -14.00 -10.19
C THR A 150 -11.23 -12.56 -9.89
N LEU A 151 -10.65 -11.58 -10.60
CA LEU A 151 -11.01 -10.17 -10.47
C LEU A 151 -12.46 -9.90 -10.87
N ALA A 152 -12.92 -10.46 -12.00
CA ALA A 152 -14.30 -10.32 -12.44
C ALA A 152 -15.30 -10.89 -11.40
N ASN A 153 -14.99 -12.08 -10.86
CA ASN A 153 -15.81 -12.69 -9.82
C ASN A 153 -15.82 -11.85 -8.53
N THR A 154 -14.67 -11.31 -8.13
CA THR A 154 -14.53 -10.45 -6.94
C THR A 154 -15.33 -9.16 -7.10
N ALA A 155 -15.29 -8.53 -8.28
CA ALA A 155 -16.07 -7.35 -8.58
C ALA A 155 -17.58 -7.63 -8.50
N ALA A 156 -18.03 -8.72 -9.13
CA ALA A 156 -19.44 -9.13 -9.11
C ALA A 156 -19.93 -9.41 -7.68
N GLN A 157 -19.16 -10.17 -6.90
CA GLN A 157 -19.50 -10.48 -5.51
C GLN A 157 -19.48 -9.24 -4.60
N GLY A 158 -18.49 -8.36 -4.79
CA GLY A 158 -18.39 -7.09 -4.06
C GLY A 158 -19.60 -6.20 -4.33
N MET A 159 -20.03 -6.11 -5.59
CA MET A 159 -21.20 -5.32 -5.95
C MET A 159 -22.50 -5.92 -5.39
N ALA A 160 -22.68 -7.24 -5.50
CA ALA A 160 -23.83 -7.94 -4.91
C ALA A 160 -23.91 -7.72 -3.40
N SER A 161 -22.78 -7.86 -2.70
CA SER A 161 -22.69 -7.64 -1.25
C SER A 161 -22.98 -6.20 -0.86
N GLY A 162 -22.44 -5.23 -1.61
CA GLY A 162 -22.68 -3.80 -1.38
C GLY A 162 -24.15 -3.42 -1.49
N VAL A 163 -24.86 -3.91 -2.52
CA VAL A 163 -26.30 -3.67 -2.68
C VAL A 163 -27.11 -4.30 -1.54
N LEU A 164 -26.79 -5.52 -1.13
CA LEU A 164 -27.48 -6.20 -0.03
C LEU A 164 -27.28 -5.46 1.31
N GLN A 165 -26.08 -4.94 1.57
CA GLN A 165 -25.81 -4.14 2.77
C GLN A 165 -26.56 -2.80 2.75
N MET A 166 -26.63 -2.10 1.62
CA MET A 166 -27.40 -0.86 1.50
C MET A 166 -28.89 -1.07 1.82
N ARG A 167 -29.48 -2.18 1.36
CA ARG A 167 -30.84 -2.56 1.71
C ARG A 167 -31.01 -2.72 3.22
N GLN A 168 -30.07 -3.39 3.89
CA GLN A 168 -30.13 -3.62 5.34
C GLN A 168 -30.00 -2.30 6.13
N LEU A 169 -29.08 -1.41 5.73
CA LEU A 169 -28.91 -0.10 6.35
C LEU A 169 -30.17 0.78 6.22
N ASN A 170 -30.80 0.79 5.05
CA ASN A 170 -32.04 1.54 4.82
C ASN A 170 -33.22 0.99 5.62
N ILE A 171 -33.31 -0.33 5.81
CA ILE A 171 -34.35 -0.96 6.65
C ILE A 171 -34.15 -0.62 8.14
N VAL A 172 -32.90 -0.59 8.62
CA VAL A 172 -32.60 -0.22 10.02
C VAL A 172 -32.93 1.25 10.27
N SER A 173 -32.57 2.15 9.35
CA SER A 173 -32.86 3.58 9.50
C SER A 173 -34.36 3.89 9.46
N ALA A 174 -35.15 3.15 8.67
CA ALA A 174 -36.60 3.30 8.60
C ALA A 174 -37.35 2.73 9.82
N LYS A 175 -36.74 1.83 10.59
CA LYS A 175 -37.32 1.30 11.85
C LYS A 175 -36.99 2.14 13.08
N ALA A 176 -36.02 3.06 12.97
CA ALA A 176 -35.59 3.94 14.05
C ALA A 176 -36.26 5.33 14.02
N SER A 177 -37.11 5.59 13.03
CA SER A 177 -37.96 6.79 12.90
C SER A 177 -39.42 6.44 13.24
#